data_AF-A0A3L6PSJ6-F1
#
_entry.id   AF-A0A3L6PSJ6-F1
#
_cell.length_a   1.000
_cell.length_b   1.000
_cell.length_c   1.000
_cell.angle_alpha   90.00
_cell.angle_beta   90.00
_cell.angle_gamma   90.00
#
_symmetry.space_group_name_H-M   'P 1'
#
loop_
_entity.id
_entity.type
_entity.pdbx_description
1 polymer ?
#
loop_
_entity_poly.entity_id
_entity_poly.type
_entity_poly.pdbx_seq_one_letter_code
_entity_poly.pdbx_strand_id
1 'polypeptide(L)'
;MASPSPSPPAPASGRRVPPPCWTPDETLAVARAYTARRLAVGREHLTSADWAAVAAAAPSKTARQCRHKVEKLRRRLRSSRRRPCPLLDAIDLLDGPSPPFFSKSQSRSPSLSPSTPPAISPPSPPSPPASPPRKRRRDDAGDEDGLSDVVGALRAIGEGFLRAEERRMEAARETQRMRMEMALRHLDAQRRLMDALVGRIVDALE
;
A
#
# COMPACT_ATOMS: atom_id res chain seq x y z
N MET A 1 -35.85 -72.77 29.69
CA MET A 1 -35.69 -71.37 30.13
C MET A 1 -34.37 -70.87 29.59
N ALA A 2 -34.36 -70.02 28.55
CA ALA A 2 -33.15 -69.44 27.98
C ALA A 2 -33.21 -67.93 28.18
N SER A 3 -32.27 -67.39 28.95
CA SER A 3 -32.08 -65.95 29.14
C SER A 3 -31.37 -65.36 27.92
N PRO A 4 -31.79 -64.20 27.38
CA PRO A 4 -31.01 -63.49 26.37
C PRO A 4 -29.88 -62.68 27.01
N SER A 5 -28.70 -62.79 26.42
CA SER A 5 -27.47 -62.06 26.75
C SER A 5 -27.54 -60.60 26.27
N PRO A 6 -27.00 -59.60 27.00
CA PRO A 6 -27.05 -58.20 26.59
C PRO A 6 -26.03 -57.87 25.49
N SER A 7 -26.50 -57.19 24.44
CA SER A 7 -25.70 -56.65 23.33
C SER A 7 -24.70 -55.58 23.80
N PRO A 8 -23.52 -55.44 23.18
CA PRO A 8 -22.57 -54.39 23.52
C PRO A 8 -23.08 -53.00 23.10
N PRO A 9 -22.70 -51.91 23.82
CA PRO A 9 -23.08 -50.56 23.45
C PRO A 9 -22.36 -50.15 22.16
N ALA A 10 -23.14 -49.67 21.19
CA ALA A 10 -22.61 -49.08 19.97
C ALA A 10 -21.68 -47.89 20.32
N PRO A 11 -20.56 -47.69 19.59
CA PRO A 11 -19.72 -46.53 19.81
C PRO A 11 -20.53 -45.27 19.51
N ALA A 12 -20.59 -44.38 20.51
CA ALA A 12 -21.23 -43.08 20.39
C ALA A 12 -20.67 -42.35 19.16
N SER A 13 -21.50 -42.21 18.13
CA SER A 13 -21.18 -41.40 16.97
C SER A 13 -21.00 -39.96 17.45
N GLY A 14 -19.73 -39.54 17.58
CA GLY A 14 -19.36 -38.18 17.85
C GLY A 14 -20.12 -37.24 16.90
N ARG A 15 -20.80 -36.26 17.49
CA ARG A 15 -21.60 -35.23 16.81
C ARG A 15 -20.91 -34.76 15.53
N ARG A 16 -21.44 -35.17 14.37
CA ARG A 16 -21.02 -34.66 13.06
C ARG A 16 -21.47 -33.19 12.95
N VAL A 17 -20.53 -32.26 13.06
CA VAL A 17 -20.72 -30.87 12.64
C VAL A 17 -20.74 -30.80 11.11
N PRO A 18 -21.62 -30.02 10.46
CA PRO A 18 -21.71 -29.95 9.00
C PRO A 18 -20.50 -29.21 8.37
N PRO A 19 -20.15 -29.49 7.10
CA PRO A 19 -18.88 -29.10 6.45
C PRO A 19 -18.89 -27.61 6.04
N PRO A 20 -17.74 -26.94 5.78
CA PRO A 20 -16.35 -27.37 5.81
C PRO A 20 -15.59 -26.63 6.92
N CYS A 21 -15.56 -27.19 8.14
CA CYS A 21 -14.66 -26.67 9.16
C CYS A 21 -13.23 -26.94 8.70
N TRP A 22 -12.55 -25.89 8.24
CA TRP A 22 -11.11 -25.95 8.07
C TRP A 22 -10.53 -26.22 9.45
N THR A 23 -9.97 -27.41 9.65
CA THR A 23 -9.29 -27.70 10.91
C THR A 23 -8.02 -26.84 10.98
N PRO A 24 -7.52 -26.55 12.19
CA PRO A 24 -6.25 -25.84 12.34
C PRO A 24 -5.12 -26.56 11.61
N ASP A 25 -5.08 -27.89 11.72
CA ASP A 25 -4.10 -28.75 11.07
C ASP A 25 -4.18 -28.70 9.54
N GLU A 26 -5.39 -28.86 8.97
CA GLU A 26 -5.61 -28.71 7.52
C GLU A 26 -5.20 -27.32 7.01
N THR A 27 -5.48 -26.28 7.80
CA THR A 27 -5.10 -24.90 7.47
C THR A 27 -3.58 -24.73 7.44
N LEU A 28 -2.86 -25.31 8.40
CA LEU A 28 -1.40 -25.30 8.45
C LEU A 28 -0.79 -26.13 7.31
N ALA A 29 -1.34 -27.30 7.03
CA ALA A 29 -0.90 -28.18 5.96
C ALA A 29 -1.02 -27.49 4.59
N VAL A 30 -2.15 -26.85 4.31
CA VAL A 30 -2.36 -26.07 3.07
C VAL A 30 -1.47 -24.84 3.00
N ALA A 31 -1.27 -24.13 4.12
CA ALA A 31 -0.35 -22.99 4.15
C ALA A 31 1.09 -23.42 3.82
N ARG A 32 1.59 -24.52 4.41
CA ARG A 32 2.92 -25.07 4.14
C ARG A 32 3.05 -25.53 2.68
N ALA A 33 2.11 -26.33 2.20
CA ALA A 33 2.11 -26.82 0.82
C ALA A 33 2.07 -25.67 -0.20
N TYR A 34 1.26 -24.63 0.07
CA TYR A 34 1.24 -23.42 -0.73
C TYR A 34 2.59 -22.71 -0.74
N THR A 35 3.22 -22.49 0.43
CA THR A 35 4.53 -21.82 0.49
C THR A 35 5.60 -22.60 -0.26
N ALA A 36 5.63 -23.93 -0.14
CA ALA A 36 6.56 -24.79 -0.87
C ALA A 36 6.37 -24.67 -2.39
N ARG A 37 5.12 -24.74 -2.88
CA ARG A 37 4.83 -24.56 -4.30
C ARG A 37 5.15 -23.16 -4.79
N ARG A 38 4.84 -22.14 -4.00
CA ARG A 38 5.12 -20.74 -4.35
C ARG A 38 6.63 -20.49 -4.50
N LEU A 39 7.45 -21.08 -3.61
CA LEU A 39 8.91 -21.01 -3.69
C LEU A 39 9.44 -21.79 -4.90
N ALA A 40 8.89 -22.97 -5.20
CA ALA A 40 9.32 -23.79 -6.34
C ALA A 40 9.01 -23.14 -7.70
N VAL A 41 7.85 -22.49 -7.82
CA VAL A 41 7.38 -21.85 -9.07
C VAL A 41 8.01 -20.46 -9.27
N GLY A 42 8.55 -19.83 -8.22
CA GLY A 42 9.28 -18.56 -8.34
C GLY A 42 8.41 -17.37 -8.74
N ARG A 43 8.63 -16.80 -9.93
CA ARG A 43 7.84 -15.66 -10.45
C ARG A 43 6.59 -16.06 -11.24
N GLU A 44 6.49 -17.31 -11.66
CA GLU A 44 5.34 -17.79 -12.42
C GLU A 44 4.10 -17.92 -11.55
N HIS A 45 2.89 -18.00 -12.09
CA HIS A 45 1.68 -18.21 -11.27
C HIS A 45 1.47 -19.72 -11.02
N LEU A 46 0.86 -20.08 -9.87
CA LEU A 46 0.54 -21.49 -9.61
C LEU A 46 -0.48 -21.98 -10.64
N THR A 47 -0.11 -23.04 -11.35
CA THR A 47 -0.95 -23.71 -12.34
C THR A 47 -2.03 -24.57 -11.68
N SER A 48 -2.99 -25.09 -12.46
CA SER A 48 -4.00 -26.04 -11.97
C SER A 48 -3.35 -27.28 -11.32
N ALA A 49 -2.25 -27.77 -11.90
CA ALA A 49 -1.51 -28.92 -11.36
C ALA A 49 -0.86 -28.60 -10.01
N ASP A 50 -0.31 -27.39 -9.85
CA ASP A 50 0.25 -26.94 -8.56
C ASP A 50 -0.83 -26.87 -7.49
N TRP A 51 -2.01 -26.35 -7.83
CA TRP A 51 -3.15 -26.30 -6.90
C TRP A 51 -3.69 -27.69 -6.55
N ALA A 52 -3.64 -28.67 -7.47
CA ALA A 52 -3.97 -30.05 -7.16
C ALA A 52 -2.95 -30.66 -6.17
N ALA A 53 -1.65 -30.36 -6.33
CA ALA A 53 -0.64 -30.78 -5.37
C ALA A 53 -0.80 -30.11 -4.00
N VAL A 54 -1.23 -28.85 -3.93
CA VAL A 54 -1.58 -28.19 -2.66
C VAL A 54 -2.80 -28.88 -2.02
N ALA A 55 -3.79 -29.31 -2.82
CA ALA A 55 -4.96 -30.02 -2.33
C ALA A 55 -4.63 -31.40 -1.74
N ALA A 56 -3.59 -32.06 -2.22
CA ALA A 56 -3.15 -33.35 -1.67
C ALA A 56 -2.77 -33.26 -0.17
N ALA A 57 -2.39 -32.06 0.32
CA ALA A 57 -2.10 -31.82 1.73
C ALA A 57 -3.37 -31.60 2.60
N ALA A 58 -4.53 -31.37 1.99
CA ALA A 58 -5.82 -31.31 2.68
C ALA A 58 -6.83 -32.21 1.95
N PRO A 59 -6.79 -33.53 2.16
CA PRO A 59 -7.57 -34.51 1.40
C PRO A 59 -9.09 -34.32 1.55
N SER A 60 -9.54 -33.62 2.59
CA SER A 60 -10.95 -33.27 2.79
C SER A 60 -11.42 -32.06 1.98
N LYS A 61 -10.53 -31.41 1.22
CA LYS A 61 -10.77 -30.15 0.50
C LYS A 61 -10.33 -30.24 -0.95
N THR A 62 -11.05 -29.56 -1.83
CA THR A 62 -10.69 -29.49 -3.26
C THR A 62 -9.61 -28.44 -3.52
N ALA A 63 -8.92 -28.54 -4.66
CA ALA A 63 -7.93 -27.54 -5.10
C ALA A 63 -8.49 -26.11 -5.11
N ARG A 64 -9.73 -25.95 -5.58
CA ARG A 64 -10.43 -24.65 -5.57
C ARG A 64 -10.68 -24.13 -4.15
N GLN A 65 -11.08 -25.00 -3.23
CA GLN A 65 -11.27 -24.63 -1.83
C GLN A 65 -9.95 -24.23 -1.16
N CYS A 66 -8.86 -24.95 -1.46
CA CYS A 66 -7.52 -24.64 -0.98
C CYS A 66 -7.04 -23.27 -1.49
N ARG A 67 -7.20 -23.01 -2.80
CA ARG A 67 -6.92 -21.70 -3.39
C ARG A 67 -7.67 -20.57 -2.68
N HIS A 68 -8.99 -20.71 -2.52
CA HIS A 68 -9.80 -19.67 -1.90
C HIS A 68 -9.44 -19.45 -0.42
N LYS A 69 -9.06 -20.51 0.30
CA LYS A 69 -8.58 -20.44 1.68
C LYS A 69 -7.25 -19.69 1.75
N VAL A 70 -6.28 -20.02 0.91
CA VAL A 70 -4.98 -19.33 0.82
C VAL A 70 -5.17 -17.85 0.49
N GLU A 71 -6.02 -17.53 -0.49
CA GLU A 71 -6.36 -16.14 -0.83
C GLU A 71 -6.98 -15.39 0.36
N LYS A 72 -7.81 -16.06 1.17
CA LYS A 72 -8.40 -15.48 2.38
C LYS A 72 -7.34 -15.28 3.48
N LEU A 73 -6.42 -16.21 3.67
CA LEU A 73 -5.31 -16.09 4.63
C LEU A 73 -4.39 -14.93 4.26
N ARG A 74 -4.00 -14.82 2.99
CA ARG A 74 -3.18 -13.71 2.47
C ARG A 74 -3.86 -12.37 2.66
N ARG A 75 -5.17 -12.27 2.37
CA ARG A 75 -5.95 -11.03 2.63
C ARG A 75 -5.98 -10.67 4.11
N ARG A 76 -6.28 -11.62 5.01
CA ARG A 76 -6.29 -11.35 6.46
C ARG A 76 -4.92 -10.90 6.96
N LEU A 77 -3.84 -11.49 6.46
CA LEU A 77 -2.48 -11.12 6.83
C LEU A 77 -2.12 -9.71 6.32
N ARG A 78 -2.49 -9.37 5.08
CA ARG A 78 -2.38 -8.00 4.56
C ARG A 78 -3.16 -6.99 5.41
N SER A 79 -4.41 -7.29 5.77
CA SER A 79 -5.25 -6.38 6.58
C SER A 79 -4.84 -6.30 8.05
N SER A 80 -4.29 -7.37 8.61
CA SER A 80 -3.83 -7.43 10.01
C SER A 80 -2.49 -6.71 10.21
N ARG A 81 -1.74 -6.47 9.13
CA ARG A 81 -0.49 -5.73 9.16
C ARG A 81 -0.74 -4.24 9.42
N ARG A 82 -0.49 -3.80 10.65
CA ARG A 82 -0.31 -2.37 10.99
C ARG A 82 1.10 -1.83 10.65
N ARG A 83 2.02 -2.68 10.15
CA ARG A 83 3.37 -2.31 9.72
C ARG A 83 3.66 -2.86 8.31
N PRO A 84 4.33 -2.09 7.43
CA PRO A 84 4.82 -2.59 6.15
C PRO A 84 5.79 -3.74 6.39
N CYS A 85 5.59 -4.86 5.71
CA CYS A 85 6.45 -6.02 5.83
C CYS A 85 6.85 -6.44 4.41
N PRO A 86 7.97 -5.87 3.91
CA PRO A 86 8.31 -5.85 2.50
C PRO A 86 8.48 -7.24 1.88
N LEU A 87 8.87 -8.24 2.66
CA LEU A 87 9.02 -9.62 2.19
C LEU A 87 7.71 -10.20 1.63
N LEU A 88 6.60 -10.03 2.34
CA LEU A 88 5.31 -10.56 1.89
C LEU A 88 4.65 -9.66 0.86
N ASP A 89 4.91 -8.35 0.92
CA ASP A 89 4.42 -7.40 -0.08
C ASP A 89 5.09 -7.69 -1.44
N ALA A 90 6.36 -8.11 -1.44
CA ALA A 90 7.04 -8.62 -2.62
C ALA A 90 6.40 -9.92 -3.16
N ILE A 91 6.06 -10.87 -2.29
CA ILE A 91 5.36 -12.12 -2.66
C ILE A 91 3.96 -11.83 -3.24
N ASP A 92 3.24 -10.84 -2.70
CA ASP A 92 1.93 -10.45 -3.21
C ASP A 92 2.02 -9.66 -4.52
N LEU A 93 3.07 -8.84 -4.74
CA LEU A 93 3.36 -8.19 -6.03
C LEU A 93 3.62 -9.20 -7.16
N LEU A 94 4.13 -10.38 -6.82
CA LEU A 94 4.40 -11.47 -7.75
C LEU A 94 3.13 -12.25 -8.15
N ASP A 95 2.02 -12.10 -7.43
CA ASP A 95 0.81 -12.92 -7.58
C ASP A 95 -0.46 -12.10 -7.90
N GLY A 96 -0.40 -10.77 -7.78
CA GLY A 96 -1.48 -9.88 -8.20
C GLY A 96 -1.48 -9.67 -9.72
N PRO A 97 -2.65 -9.41 -10.35
CA PRO A 97 -2.65 -8.84 -11.69
C PRO A 97 -1.83 -7.55 -11.65
N SER A 98 -0.96 -7.37 -12.65
CA SER A 98 -0.15 -6.16 -12.83
C SER A 98 -0.97 -4.93 -12.47
N PRO A 99 -0.47 -3.99 -11.64
CA PRO A 99 -1.16 -2.73 -11.45
C PRO A 99 -1.48 -2.17 -12.84
N PRO A 100 -2.71 -1.66 -13.09
CA PRO A 100 -3.06 -1.18 -14.41
C PRO A 100 -1.99 -0.17 -14.81
N PHE A 101 -1.32 -0.51 -15.90
CA PHE A 101 -0.37 0.30 -16.64
C PHE A 101 -0.78 1.77 -16.56
N PHE A 102 0.10 2.60 -16.02
CA PHE A 102 0.22 4.04 -16.30
C PHE A 102 -1.12 4.75 -16.57
N SER A 103 -1.84 5.16 -15.52
CA SER A 103 -2.98 6.06 -15.70
C SER A 103 -2.43 7.41 -16.17
N LYS A 104 -2.53 7.61 -17.48
CA LYS A 104 -2.26 8.85 -18.21
C LYS A 104 -2.89 10.01 -17.44
N SER A 105 -2.05 10.95 -17.03
CA SER A 105 -2.41 12.24 -16.45
C SER A 105 -3.60 12.82 -17.23
N GLN A 106 -4.78 12.79 -16.61
CA GLN A 106 -5.96 13.45 -17.14
C GLN A 106 -5.86 14.90 -16.68
N SER A 107 -5.52 15.76 -17.63
CA SER A 107 -5.63 17.22 -17.54
C SER A 107 -6.98 17.62 -16.95
N ARG A 108 -6.99 17.95 -15.66
CA ARG A 108 -8.10 18.66 -15.01
C ARG A 108 -7.73 20.14 -14.97
N SER A 109 -8.24 20.89 -15.95
CA SER A 109 -8.38 22.34 -15.84
C SER A 109 -9.36 22.65 -14.70
N PRO A 110 -9.05 23.56 -13.76
CA PRO A 110 -10.06 24.11 -12.89
C PRO A 110 -10.71 25.32 -13.59
N SER A 111 -11.86 25.11 -14.22
CA SER A 111 -12.81 26.20 -14.46
C SER A 111 -13.63 26.38 -13.18
N LEU A 112 -13.39 27.47 -12.45
CA LEU A 112 -14.30 27.91 -11.40
C LEU A 112 -14.49 29.42 -11.54
N SER A 113 -15.59 29.76 -12.21
CA SER A 113 -16.26 31.04 -12.10
C SER A 113 -16.76 31.23 -10.66
N PRO A 114 -16.64 32.44 -10.06
CA PRO A 114 -17.44 32.78 -8.90
C PRO A 114 -18.64 33.64 -9.28
N SER A 115 -19.80 33.21 -8.78
CA SER A 115 -21.09 33.88 -8.87
C SER A 115 -21.14 35.20 -8.09
N THR A 116 -21.82 36.18 -8.67
CA THR A 116 -22.22 37.47 -8.09
C THR A 116 -23.35 37.31 -7.07
N PRO A 117 -23.39 38.17 -6.02
CA PRO A 117 -24.66 38.72 -5.52
C PRO A 117 -24.65 40.27 -5.47
N PRO A 118 -25.83 40.93 -5.30
CA PRO A 118 -26.07 42.27 -5.85
C PRO A 118 -25.89 43.45 -4.88
N ALA A 119 -25.51 44.59 -5.48
CA ALA A 119 -25.83 46.00 -5.20
C ALA A 119 -26.01 46.50 -3.74
N ILE A 120 -25.23 47.52 -3.37
CA ILE A 120 -25.65 48.79 -2.73
C ILE A 120 -24.49 49.81 -2.91
N SER A 121 -24.76 50.94 -3.56
CA SER A 121 -23.84 52.07 -3.70
C SER A 121 -24.24 53.20 -2.75
N PRO A 122 -23.30 53.88 -2.08
CA PRO A 122 -23.49 55.26 -1.63
C PRO A 122 -22.58 56.27 -2.39
N PRO A 123 -22.95 57.56 -2.40
CA PRO A 123 -22.55 58.54 -3.43
C PRO A 123 -21.19 59.21 -3.20
N SER A 124 -20.55 59.62 -4.30
CA SER A 124 -19.29 60.36 -4.35
C SER A 124 -19.47 61.86 -3.98
N PRO A 125 -18.51 62.49 -3.27
CA PRO A 125 -18.46 63.96 -3.11
C PRO A 125 -17.80 64.68 -4.30
N PRO A 126 -18.04 66.00 -4.50
CA PRO A 126 -17.80 66.72 -5.75
C PRO A 126 -16.35 67.21 -5.96
N SER A 127 -15.97 67.31 -7.25
CA SER A 127 -14.66 67.76 -7.75
C SER A 127 -14.48 69.30 -7.75
N PRO A 128 -13.24 69.83 -7.57
CA PRO A 128 -12.88 71.20 -7.95
C PRO A 128 -12.46 71.33 -9.44
N PRO A 129 -12.40 72.56 -10.00
CA PRO A 129 -12.66 72.82 -11.42
C PRO A 129 -11.46 72.73 -12.37
N ALA A 130 -11.83 72.70 -13.65
CA ALA A 130 -11.06 72.41 -14.85
C ALA A 130 -9.98 73.42 -15.26
N SER A 131 -9.04 72.93 -16.09
CA SER A 131 -8.24 73.67 -17.09
C SER A 131 -7.56 72.68 -18.08
N PRO A 132 -7.17 73.09 -19.32
CA PRO A 132 -7.89 72.77 -20.57
C PRO A 132 -7.16 71.75 -21.48
N PRO A 133 -7.70 71.37 -22.67
CA PRO A 133 -7.47 70.07 -23.29
C PRO A 133 -6.20 70.06 -24.14
N ARG A 134 -5.38 69.00 -24.03
CA ARG A 134 -4.34 68.74 -25.03
C ARG A 134 -4.30 67.27 -25.41
N LYS A 135 -4.82 67.06 -26.63
CA LYS A 135 -4.21 66.26 -27.69
C LYS A 135 -4.08 64.76 -27.39
N ARG A 136 -5.05 64.03 -27.94
CA ARG A 136 -4.90 62.62 -28.36
C ARG A 136 -3.46 62.39 -28.87
N ARG A 137 -2.66 61.68 -28.10
CA ARG A 137 -1.55 60.88 -28.61
C ARG A 137 -1.71 59.50 -28.03
N ARG A 138 -2.03 58.59 -28.96
CA ARG A 138 -1.85 57.17 -28.79
C ARG A 138 -0.34 56.98 -28.80
N ASP A 139 0.26 56.90 -27.62
CA ASP A 139 1.66 56.49 -27.48
C ASP A 139 1.62 54.99 -27.18
N ASP A 140 1.69 54.26 -28.29
CA ASP A 140 1.99 52.86 -28.44
C ASP A 140 3.45 52.66 -27.98
N ALA A 141 3.63 52.19 -26.74
CA ALA A 141 4.95 51.94 -26.17
C ALA A 141 4.84 50.85 -25.09
N GLY A 142 5.09 49.60 -25.45
CA GLY A 142 5.06 48.52 -24.45
C GLY A 142 5.32 47.14 -25.01
N ASP A 143 6.49 46.90 -25.60
CA ASP A 143 6.89 45.56 -26.06
C ASP A 143 8.25 45.07 -25.53
N GLU A 144 9.02 45.90 -24.81
CA GLU A 144 10.35 45.52 -24.29
C GLU A 144 10.31 45.04 -22.82
N ASP A 145 9.41 45.59 -21.99
CA ASP A 145 9.30 45.22 -20.56
C ASP A 145 8.61 43.87 -20.33
N GLY A 146 7.64 43.51 -21.19
CA GLY A 146 6.92 42.23 -21.09
C GLY A 146 7.81 41.02 -21.38
N LEU A 147 8.78 41.16 -22.29
CA LEU A 147 9.71 40.08 -22.61
C LEU A 147 10.70 39.82 -21.47
N SER A 148 11.16 40.89 -20.82
CA SER A 148 12.02 40.82 -19.63
C SER A 148 11.33 40.12 -18.46
N ASP A 149 10.05 40.44 -18.22
CA ASP A 149 9.24 39.80 -17.17
C ASP A 149 9.02 38.30 -17.44
N VAL A 150 8.75 37.93 -18.70
CA VAL A 150 8.63 36.52 -19.12
C VAL A 150 9.95 35.75 -18.92
N VAL A 151 11.09 36.35 -19.29
CA VAL A 151 12.42 35.74 -19.07
C VAL A 151 12.72 35.61 -17.56
N GLY A 152 12.33 36.59 -16.75
CA GLY A 152 12.40 36.54 -15.30
C GLY A 152 11.54 35.41 -14.71
N ALA A 153 10.31 35.26 -15.19
CA ALA A 153 9.40 34.21 -14.80
C ALA A 153 9.95 32.82 -15.16
N LEU A 154 10.49 32.62 -16.38
CA LEU A 154 11.13 31.36 -16.77
C LEU A 154 12.31 31.00 -15.85
N ARG A 155 13.14 31.99 -15.48
CA ARG A 155 14.25 31.78 -14.54
C ARG A 155 13.75 31.38 -13.16
N ALA A 156 12.74 32.08 -12.63
CA ALA A 156 12.15 31.76 -11.34
C ALA A 156 11.53 30.34 -11.32
N ILE A 157 10.90 29.93 -12.42
CA ILE A 157 10.37 28.56 -12.59
C ILE A 157 11.51 27.54 -12.60
N GLY A 158 12.59 27.80 -13.34
CA GLY A 158 13.76 26.93 -13.39
C GLY A 158 14.46 26.77 -12.02
N GLU A 159 14.62 27.85 -11.28
CA GLU A 159 15.15 27.83 -9.92
C GLU A 159 14.21 27.10 -8.94
N GLY A 160 12.91 27.30 -9.06
CA GLY A 160 11.91 26.58 -8.28
C GLY A 160 11.97 25.07 -8.52
N PHE A 161 12.15 24.66 -9.77
CA PHE A 161 12.29 23.25 -10.16
C PHE A 161 13.56 22.61 -9.58
N LEU A 162 14.72 23.25 -9.71
CA LEU A 162 15.97 22.72 -9.16
C LEU A 162 15.92 22.59 -7.64
N ARG A 163 15.36 23.58 -6.92
CA ARG A 163 15.13 23.49 -5.47
C ARG A 163 14.12 22.39 -5.10
N ALA A 164 13.15 22.09 -5.96
CA ALA A 164 12.21 21.00 -5.72
C ALA A 164 12.88 19.62 -5.93
N GLU A 165 13.70 19.49 -6.96
CA GLU A 165 14.47 18.26 -7.25
C GLU A 165 15.51 17.97 -6.17
N GLU A 166 16.21 18.99 -5.66
CA GLU A 166 17.14 18.84 -4.54
C GLU A 166 16.45 18.27 -3.29
N ARG A 167 15.32 18.87 -2.88
CA ARG A 167 14.53 18.39 -1.74
C ARG A 167 14.00 16.98 -1.95
N ARG A 168 13.57 16.64 -3.17
CA ARG A 168 13.12 15.28 -3.49
C ARG A 168 14.24 14.26 -3.34
N MET A 169 15.43 14.57 -3.84
CA MET A 169 16.58 13.69 -3.68
C MET A 169 17.04 13.57 -2.22
N GLU A 170 17.00 14.66 -1.46
CA GLU A 170 17.33 14.65 -0.03
C GLU A 170 16.35 13.76 0.76
N ALA A 171 15.04 13.97 0.57
CA ALA A 171 13.99 13.16 1.20
C ALA A 171 14.11 11.67 0.82
N ALA A 172 14.45 11.37 -0.44
CA ALA A 172 14.66 9.99 -0.88
C ALA A 172 15.84 9.33 -0.14
N ARG A 173 16.97 10.03 0.00
CA ARG A 173 18.15 9.56 0.73
C ARG A 173 17.85 9.41 2.22
N GLU A 174 17.18 10.38 2.81
CA GLU A 174 16.81 10.36 4.23
C GLU A 174 15.89 9.17 4.53
N THR A 175 14.92 8.90 3.66
CA THR A 175 14.04 7.72 3.81
C THR A 175 14.83 6.42 3.74
N GLN A 176 15.82 6.31 2.85
CA GLN A 176 16.70 5.13 2.80
C GLN A 176 17.57 5.00 4.06
N ARG A 177 18.10 6.12 4.59
CA ARG A 177 18.85 6.14 5.84
C ARG A 177 18.01 5.66 7.01
N MET A 178 16.79 6.19 7.18
CA MET A 178 15.86 5.76 8.22
C MET A 178 15.52 4.27 8.09
N ARG A 179 15.31 3.76 6.87
CA ARG A 179 15.07 2.33 6.64
C ARG A 179 16.26 1.47 7.07
N MET A 180 17.48 1.89 6.72
CA MET A 180 18.71 1.17 7.08
C MET A 180 18.97 1.22 8.59
N GLU A 181 18.78 2.38 9.22
CA GLU A 181 18.93 2.58 10.66
C GLU A 181 17.94 1.72 11.45
N MET A 182 16.69 1.67 11.01
CA MET A 182 15.68 0.82 11.64
C MET A 182 15.96 -0.67 11.44
N ALA A 183 16.53 -1.06 10.29
CA ALA A 183 16.97 -2.43 10.06
C ALA A 183 18.14 -2.81 10.99
N LEU A 184 19.13 -1.93 11.15
CA LEU A 184 20.24 -2.11 12.10
C LEU A 184 19.73 -2.24 13.54
N ARG A 185 18.86 -1.31 13.99
CA ARG A 185 18.23 -1.38 15.32
C ARG A 185 17.49 -2.70 15.54
N HIS A 186 16.84 -3.23 14.52
CA HIS A 186 16.15 -4.51 14.62
C HIS A 186 17.13 -5.66 14.84
N LEU A 187 18.21 -5.73 14.07
CA LEU A 187 19.24 -6.75 14.21
C LEU A 187 19.98 -6.63 15.55
N ASP A 188 20.29 -5.41 16.00
CA ASP A 188 20.91 -5.16 17.29
C ASP A 188 20.02 -5.61 18.45
N ALA A 189 18.70 -5.37 18.35
CA ALA A 189 17.75 -5.85 19.35
C ALA A 189 17.70 -7.39 19.40
N GLN A 190 17.71 -8.06 18.23
CA GLN A 190 17.78 -9.52 18.17
C GLN A 190 19.07 -10.05 18.79
N ARG A 191 20.21 -9.40 18.51
CA ARG A 191 21.50 -9.77 19.10
C ARG A 191 21.50 -9.62 20.62
N ARG A 192 21.02 -8.48 21.14
CA ARG A 192 20.91 -8.27 22.60
C ARG A 192 20.06 -9.32 23.30
N LEU A 193 18.96 -9.76 22.67
CA LEU A 193 18.14 -10.84 23.21
C LEU A 193 18.88 -12.18 23.24
N MET A 194 19.61 -12.50 22.17
CA MET A 194 20.43 -13.70 22.09
C MET A 194 21.56 -13.67 23.14
N ASP A 195 22.27 -12.55 23.24
CA ASP A 195 23.35 -12.37 24.22
C ASP A 195 22.82 -12.48 25.66
N ALA A 196 21.65 -11.92 25.96
CA ALA A 196 21.02 -12.05 27.27
C ALA A 196 20.58 -13.50 27.58
N LEU A 197 20.11 -14.25 26.57
CA LEU A 197 19.78 -15.66 26.73
C LEU A 197 21.03 -16.49 27.01
N VAL A 198 22.09 -16.27 26.22
CA VAL A 198 23.38 -16.96 26.41
C VAL A 198 23.94 -16.66 27.79
N GLY A 199 23.92 -15.40 28.23
CA GLY A 199 24.36 -15.01 29.57
C GLY A 199 23.63 -15.79 30.66
N ARG A 200 22.29 -15.85 30.60
CA ARG A 200 21.50 -16.63 31.58
C ARG A 200 21.79 -18.12 31.58
N ILE A 201 22.17 -18.70 30.43
CA ILE A 201 22.54 -20.11 30.34
C ILE A 201 23.90 -20.33 31.01
N VAL A 202 24.87 -19.46 30.75
CA VAL A 202 26.19 -19.52 31.38
C VAL A 202 26.06 -19.35 32.90
N ASP A 203 25.31 -18.34 33.36
CA ASP A 203 25.04 -18.08 34.77
C ASP A 203 24.30 -19.24 35.49
N ALA A 204 23.56 -20.06 34.75
CA ALA A 204 22.85 -21.23 35.30
C ALA A 204 23.71 -22.51 35.31
N LEU A 205 24.88 -22.48 34.67
CA LEU A 205 25.83 -23.59 34.61
C LEU A 205 27.03 -23.40 35.56
N GLU A 206 27.28 -22.17 36.02
CA GLU A 206 28.21 -21.85 37.12
C GLU A 206 27.51 -21.89 38.49
#